data_AF-A0A0J1GMV3-F1
#
_entry.id   AF-A0A0J1GMV3-F1
#
_cell.length_a   1.000
_cell.length_b   1.000
_cell.length_c   1.000
_cell.angle_alpha   90.00
_cell.angle_beta   90.00
_cell.angle_gamma   90.00
#
_symmetry.space_group_name_H-M   'P 1'
#
loop_
_entity.id
_entity.type
_entity.pdbx_description
1 polymer ?
#
loop_
_entity_poly.entity_id
_entity_poly.type
_entity_poly.pdbx_seq_one_letter_code
_entity_poly.pdbx_strand_id
1 'polypeptide(L)'
;MKAFLTLLQKELWEYRIVVKLPLFLALFAVLNFAFVMMSDNATISIQSTGNGVIDWGLRSDGFTGLIGKLNELIAGMLYLILFMIYVPKTLRKEKEEGTLMFWRSMPVSDYLTIAAKLAFILVLVPVIASALLAFSDFIVWLMASMWLPADMMQSWQISLPNILVHWGQFIGTLAMMSLALFPLACGLLVVSQLTRYPLLSVMFAIILIKIALFQITGNGELGSQFSAFYGLPVDVLMSESALNTYLDFGWFANGGMLLGGVGLFWVSCWLRGRDDATKAV
;
A
#
# COMPACT_ATOMS: atom_id res chain seq x y z
N MET A 1 25.12 -8.64 1.13
CA MET A 1 24.53 -7.28 1.00
C MET A 1 24.52 -6.75 -0.44
N LYS A 2 25.64 -6.75 -1.17
CA LYS A 2 25.68 -6.23 -2.56
C LYS A 2 24.62 -6.86 -3.50
N ALA A 3 24.46 -8.19 -3.45
CA ALA A 3 23.49 -8.91 -4.27
C ALA A 3 22.02 -8.50 -4.03
N PHE A 4 21.65 -8.20 -2.77
CA PHE A 4 20.29 -7.79 -2.43
C PHE A 4 19.98 -6.38 -2.95
N LEU A 5 20.92 -5.45 -2.79
CA LEU A 5 20.80 -4.10 -3.33
C LEU A 5 20.71 -4.10 -4.85
N THR A 6 21.48 -4.96 -5.54
CA THR A 6 21.39 -5.06 -7.00
C THR A 6 20.06 -5.60 -7.48
N LEU A 7 19.43 -6.53 -6.74
CA LEU A 7 18.09 -7.01 -7.08
C LEU A 7 17.03 -5.93 -6.85
N LEU A 8 17.11 -5.18 -5.74
CA LEU A 8 16.22 -4.04 -5.52
C LEU A 8 16.38 -2.97 -6.60
N GLN A 9 17.62 -2.68 -7.00
CA GLN A 9 17.89 -1.76 -8.11
C GLN A 9 17.26 -2.30 -9.40
N LYS A 10 17.43 -3.57 -9.74
CA LYS A 10 16.76 -4.17 -10.91
C LYS A 10 15.24 -3.95 -10.88
N GLU A 11 14.57 -4.25 -9.76
CA GLU A 11 13.12 -4.07 -9.62
C GLU A 11 12.70 -2.60 -9.82
N LEU A 12 13.47 -1.65 -9.28
CA LEU A 12 13.20 -0.22 -9.47
C LEU A 12 13.32 0.22 -10.93
N TRP A 13 14.30 -0.32 -11.66
CA TRP A 13 14.52 0.01 -13.07
C TRP A 13 13.47 -0.62 -13.98
N GLU A 14 12.93 -1.77 -13.59
CA GLU A 14 11.88 -2.49 -14.30
C GLU A 14 10.51 -1.81 -14.11
N TYR A 15 10.20 -1.40 -12.88
CA TYR A 15 8.96 -0.71 -12.54
C TYR A 15 9.14 0.81 -12.47
N ARG A 16 9.60 1.41 -13.58
CA ARG A 16 9.77 2.88 -13.69
C ARG A 16 8.49 3.68 -13.40
N ILE A 17 7.32 3.05 -13.45
CA ILE A 17 6.06 3.67 -13.07
C ILE A 17 6.09 4.21 -11.64
N VAL A 18 6.79 3.53 -10.72
CA VAL A 18 6.99 3.98 -9.33
C VAL A 18 7.72 5.33 -9.26
N VAL A 19 8.58 5.62 -10.25
CA VAL A 19 9.34 6.87 -10.37
C VAL A 19 8.63 7.91 -11.26
N LYS A 20 7.61 7.52 -12.03
CA LYS A 20 6.80 8.46 -12.87
C LYS A 20 5.53 8.98 -12.19
N LEU A 21 4.96 8.20 -11.26
CA LEU A 21 3.90 8.64 -10.35
C LEU A 21 4.22 9.88 -9.46
N PRO A 22 5.48 10.18 -9.07
CA PRO A 22 5.88 11.41 -8.39
C PRO A 22 5.39 12.68 -9.08
N LEU A 23 5.48 12.71 -10.40
CA LEU A 23 5.12 13.88 -11.20
C LEU A 23 3.60 14.06 -11.23
N PHE A 24 2.86 12.96 -11.20
CA PHE A 24 1.41 12.97 -11.12
C PHE A 24 0.91 13.48 -9.76
N LEU A 25 1.50 13.01 -8.65
CA LEU A 25 1.16 13.50 -7.30
C LEU A 25 1.46 15.00 -7.14
N ALA A 26 2.64 15.45 -7.56
CA ALA A 26 3.00 16.87 -7.50
C ALA A 26 2.05 17.73 -8.34
N LEU A 27 1.72 17.30 -9.57
CA LEU A 27 0.75 17.99 -10.41
C LEU A 27 -0.65 18.02 -9.77
N PHE A 28 -1.08 16.92 -9.17
CA PHE A 28 -2.36 16.84 -8.48
C PHE A 28 -2.41 17.78 -7.26
N ALA A 29 -1.35 17.86 -6.47
CA ALA A 29 -1.29 18.74 -5.32
C ALA A 29 -1.36 20.22 -5.71
N VAL A 30 -0.67 20.61 -6.78
CA VAL A 30 -0.77 21.96 -7.36
C VAL A 30 -2.19 22.26 -7.82
N LEU A 31 -2.84 21.30 -8.48
CA LEU A 31 -4.25 21.45 -8.88
C LEU A 31 -5.16 21.60 -7.67
N ASN A 32 -4.98 20.77 -6.63
CA ASN A 32 -5.79 20.81 -5.41
C ASN A 32 -5.65 22.17 -4.71
N PHE A 33 -4.42 22.68 -4.60
CA PHE A 33 -4.16 24.02 -4.08
C PHE A 33 -4.86 25.11 -4.92
N ALA A 34 -4.78 25.03 -6.25
CA ALA A 34 -5.47 25.97 -7.14
C ALA A 34 -7.00 25.92 -6.96
N PHE A 35 -7.60 24.74 -6.81
CA PHE A 35 -9.02 24.58 -6.53
C PHE A 35 -9.44 25.23 -5.22
N VAL A 36 -8.64 25.09 -4.17
CA VAL A 36 -8.91 25.74 -2.87
C VAL A 36 -8.81 27.26 -3.01
N MET A 37 -7.80 27.79 -3.71
CA MET A 37 -7.64 29.23 -3.93
C MET A 37 -8.76 29.84 -4.79
N MET A 38 -9.30 29.08 -5.75
CA MET A 38 -10.40 29.52 -6.60
C MET A 38 -11.77 29.44 -5.93
N SER A 39 -11.87 28.81 -4.76
CA SER A 39 -13.15 28.58 -4.11
C SER A 39 -13.35 29.52 -2.93
N ASP A 40 -14.25 30.49 -3.10
CA ASP A 40 -14.68 31.39 -2.02
C ASP A 40 -15.52 30.68 -0.92
N ASN A 41 -15.99 29.44 -1.15
CA ASN A 41 -16.78 28.62 -0.21
C ASN A 41 -16.87 27.13 -0.66
N ALA A 42 -15.76 26.40 -0.77
CA ALA A 42 -15.79 24.97 -1.10
C ALA A 42 -16.11 24.13 0.13
N THR A 43 -17.40 23.93 0.42
CA THR A 43 -17.83 22.76 1.22
C THR A 43 -17.92 21.56 0.28
N ILE A 44 -16.84 20.76 0.19
CA ILE A 44 -16.86 19.49 -0.53
C ILE A 44 -17.60 18.47 0.35
N SER A 45 -18.91 18.37 0.18
CA SER A 45 -19.72 17.31 0.80
C SER A 45 -19.76 16.10 -0.14
N ILE A 46 -18.91 15.10 0.10
CA ILE A 46 -19.02 13.80 -0.55
C ILE A 46 -20.14 13.03 0.17
N GLN A 47 -21.33 13.05 -0.42
CA GLN A 47 -22.48 12.31 0.10
C GLN A 47 -22.33 10.84 -0.28
N SER A 48 -21.87 10.02 0.66
CA SER A 48 -21.88 8.56 0.51
C SER A 48 -23.30 8.04 0.71
N THR A 49 -23.91 7.49 -0.34
CA THR A 49 -25.22 6.85 -0.27
C THR A 49 -25.09 5.48 0.39
N GLY A 50 -24.91 5.46 1.70
CA GLY A 50 -24.80 4.26 2.53
C GLY A 50 -24.91 4.63 3.99
N ASN A 51 -25.57 3.79 4.79
CA ASN A 51 -25.93 4.06 6.19
C ASN A 51 -24.73 4.09 7.17
N GLY A 52 -23.52 4.33 6.67
CA GLY A 52 -22.30 4.55 7.43
C GLY A 52 -21.73 5.90 7.04
N VAL A 53 -21.77 6.84 7.99
CA VAL A 53 -20.98 8.08 7.87
C VAL A 53 -19.52 7.66 7.93
N ILE A 54 -18.86 7.61 6.78
CA ILE A 54 -17.40 7.55 6.73
C ILE A 54 -16.94 8.95 7.14
N ASP A 55 -16.59 9.12 8.41
CA ASP A 55 -15.93 10.32 8.87
C ASP A 55 -14.46 10.24 8.41
N TRP A 56 -14.12 10.98 7.37
CA TRP A 56 -12.80 10.97 6.74
C TRP A 56 -11.73 11.70 7.59
N GLY A 57 -12.01 11.99 8.87
CA GLY A 57 -11.16 12.85 9.69
C GLY A 57 -11.00 14.26 9.11
N LEU A 58 -11.94 14.69 8.26
CA LEU A 58 -11.96 16.01 7.59
C LEU A 58 -12.15 17.17 8.57
N ARG A 59 -12.32 16.88 9.87
CA ARG A 59 -12.46 17.83 10.98
C ARG A 59 -11.13 18.14 11.69
N SER A 60 -9.99 18.03 11.02
CA SER A 60 -8.73 18.44 11.63
C SER A 60 -8.48 19.94 11.38
N ASP A 61 -8.60 20.73 12.45
CA ASP A 61 -8.22 22.15 12.51
C ASP A 61 -6.68 22.25 12.44
N GLY A 62 -6.10 22.21 11.24
CA GLY A 62 -4.65 22.33 11.05
C GLY A 62 -4.16 22.08 9.62
N PHE A 63 -2.83 21.93 9.45
CA PHE A 63 -2.20 21.63 8.14
C PHE A 63 -2.66 20.28 7.57
N THR A 64 -2.99 19.37 8.48
CA THR A 64 -3.68 18.09 8.26
C THR A 64 -5.15 18.28 7.87
N GLY A 65 -5.60 19.50 7.59
CA GLY A 65 -6.92 19.79 7.04
C GLY A 65 -7.11 19.15 5.66
N LEU A 66 -8.12 19.61 4.93
CA LEU A 66 -8.58 18.98 3.69
C LEU A 66 -7.45 18.68 2.67
N ILE A 67 -6.47 19.59 2.51
CA ILE A 67 -5.39 19.42 1.54
C ILE A 67 -4.40 18.32 1.97
N GLY A 68 -3.93 18.34 3.22
CA GLY A 68 -2.95 17.37 3.73
C GLY A 68 -3.52 15.94 3.74
N LYS A 69 -4.76 15.78 4.22
CA LYS A 69 -5.44 14.47 4.25
C LYS A 69 -5.73 13.92 2.86
N LEU A 70 -6.08 14.77 1.88
CA LEU A 70 -6.23 14.33 0.50
C LEU A 70 -4.90 13.86 -0.11
N ASN A 71 -3.79 14.55 0.16
CA ASN A 71 -2.46 14.10 -0.26
C ASN A 71 -2.10 12.75 0.36
N GLU A 72 -2.32 12.57 1.67
CA GLU A 72 -2.11 11.30 2.38
C GLU A 72 -2.93 10.16 1.76
N LEU A 73 -4.23 10.40 1.55
CA LEU A 73 -5.15 9.43 0.97
C LEU A 73 -4.69 9.00 -0.43
N ILE A 74 -4.33 9.95 -1.29
CA ILE A 74 -3.93 9.65 -2.67
C ILE A 74 -2.60 8.91 -2.68
N ALA A 75 -1.63 9.33 -1.87
CA ALA A 75 -0.35 8.63 -1.76
C ALA A 75 -0.52 7.20 -1.24
N GLY A 76 -1.38 6.98 -0.24
CA GLY A 76 -1.71 5.65 0.26
C GLY A 76 -2.49 4.78 -0.73
N MET A 77 -3.44 5.36 -1.47
CA MET A 77 -4.18 4.66 -2.53
C MET A 77 -3.25 4.29 -3.69
N LEU A 78 -2.32 5.17 -4.07
CA LEU A 78 -1.29 4.85 -5.05
C LEU A 78 -0.41 3.69 -4.60
N TYR A 79 -0.05 3.64 -3.32
CA TYR A 79 0.66 2.49 -2.76
C TYR A 79 -0.14 1.18 -2.92
N LEU A 80 -1.43 1.18 -2.56
CA LEU A 80 -2.30 0.01 -2.73
C LEU A 80 -2.45 -0.42 -4.20
N ILE A 81 -2.59 0.54 -5.11
CA ILE A 81 -2.68 0.26 -6.55
C ILE A 81 -1.38 -0.36 -7.06
N LEU A 82 -0.23 0.21 -6.68
CA LEU A 82 1.08 -0.34 -7.04
C LEU A 82 1.26 -1.76 -6.49
N PHE A 83 0.84 -2.00 -5.26
CA PHE A 83 0.83 -3.33 -4.64
C PHE A 83 0.02 -4.34 -5.48
N MET A 84 -1.23 -3.99 -5.82
CA MET A 84 -2.12 -4.85 -6.59
C MET A 84 -1.64 -5.11 -8.02
N ILE A 85 -0.87 -4.19 -8.61
CA ILE A 85 -0.29 -4.37 -9.95
C ILE A 85 1.01 -5.19 -9.88
N TYR A 86 1.86 -4.93 -8.89
CA TYR A 86 3.20 -5.49 -8.80
C TYR A 86 3.20 -6.95 -8.34
N VAL A 87 2.62 -7.23 -7.17
CA VAL A 87 2.75 -8.53 -6.49
C VAL A 87 2.23 -9.69 -7.36
N PRO A 88 1.06 -9.59 -8.01
CA PRO A 88 0.55 -10.71 -8.79
C PRO A 88 1.32 -10.93 -10.11
N LYS A 89 2.08 -9.94 -10.57
CA LYS A 89 2.81 -10.00 -11.85
C LYS A 89 4.28 -10.38 -11.70
N THR A 90 4.94 -10.00 -10.61
CA THR A 90 6.41 -10.04 -10.50
C THR A 90 7.01 -11.45 -10.70
N LEU A 91 6.46 -12.50 -10.09
CA LEU A 91 6.97 -13.86 -10.26
C LEU A 91 6.48 -14.52 -11.56
N ARG A 92 5.25 -14.20 -11.96
CA ARG A 92 4.68 -14.71 -13.21
C ARG A 92 5.47 -14.21 -14.43
N LYS A 93 5.82 -12.92 -14.44
CA LYS A 93 6.61 -12.31 -15.50
C LYS A 93 7.96 -13.01 -15.68
N GLU A 94 8.64 -13.34 -14.58
CA GLU A 94 9.91 -14.10 -14.64
C GLU A 94 9.74 -15.50 -15.25
N LYS A 95 8.59 -16.15 -15.04
CA LYS A 95 8.29 -17.46 -15.67
C LYS A 95 7.96 -17.32 -17.16
N GLU A 96 7.17 -16.32 -17.52
CA GLU A 96 6.74 -16.08 -18.91
C GLU A 96 7.90 -15.63 -19.80
N GLU A 97 8.80 -14.80 -19.27
CA GLU A 97 9.98 -14.31 -20.00
C GLU A 97 11.15 -15.31 -19.98
N GLY A 98 11.03 -16.43 -19.24
CA GLY A 98 12.09 -17.42 -19.09
C GLY A 98 13.32 -16.94 -18.31
N THR A 99 13.29 -15.72 -17.76
CA THR A 99 14.40 -15.13 -17.00
C THR A 99 14.68 -15.87 -15.70
N LEU A 100 13.72 -16.68 -15.21
CA LEU A 100 13.92 -17.54 -14.05
C LEU A 100 15.18 -18.42 -14.16
N MET A 101 15.42 -19.07 -15.32
CA MET A 101 16.59 -19.94 -15.51
C MET A 101 17.91 -19.14 -15.48
N PHE A 102 17.89 -17.91 -15.99
CA PHE A 102 19.03 -17.00 -15.95
C PHE A 102 19.38 -16.58 -14.52
N TRP A 103 18.38 -16.26 -13.69
CA TRP A 103 18.63 -15.87 -12.29
C TRP A 103 19.15 -17.03 -11.45
N ARG A 104 18.84 -18.28 -11.82
CA ARG A 104 19.34 -19.48 -11.13
C ARG A 104 20.77 -19.85 -11.49
N SER A 105 21.26 -19.44 -12.66
CA SER A 105 22.70 -19.60 -12.98
C SER A 105 23.57 -18.56 -12.29
N MET A 106 22.97 -17.50 -11.74
CA MET A 106 23.65 -16.57 -10.85
C MET A 106 23.73 -17.13 -9.43
N PRO A 107 24.75 -16.75 -8.63
CA PRO A 107 24.92 -17.19 -7.25
C PRO A 107 23.94 -16.46 -6.30
N VAL A 108 22.64 -16.57 -6.59
CA VAL A 108 21.55 -15.91 -5.87
C VAL A 108 20.55 -16.96 -5.43
N SER A 109 20.26 -17.01 -4.13
CA SER A 109 19.30 -17.94 -3.56
C SER A 109 17.84 -17.51 -3.83
N ASP A 110 16.94 -18.47 -4.02
CA ASP A 110 15.50 -18.24 -4.20
C ASP A 110 14.90 -17.43 -3.04
N TYR A 111 15.33 -17.68 -1.80
CA TYR A 111 14.90 -16.90 -0.63
C TYR A 111 15.26 -15.42 -0.78
N LEU A 112 16.45 -15.13 -1.31
CA LEU A 112 16.94 -13.77 -1.49
C LEU A 112 16.16 -13.05 -2.59
N THR A 113 15.79 -13.75 -3.67
CA THR A 113 14.97 -13.17 -4.74
C THR A 113 13.55 -12.81 -4.29
N ILE A 114 12.88 -13.68 -3.53
CA ILE A 114 11.53 -13.42 -3.03
C ILE A 114 11.56 -12.35 -1.94
N ALA A 115 12.55 -12.40 -1.04
CA ALA A 115 12.75 -11.37 -0.03
C ALA A 115 13.02 -9.99 -0.66
N ALA A 116 13.77 -9.91 -1.76
CA ALA A 116 14.01 -8.65 -2.47
C ALA A 116 12.71 -8.09 -3.07
N LYS A 117 11.85 -8.93 -3.66
CA LYS A 117 10.55 -8.50 -4.19
C LYS A 117 9.58 -8.03 -3.09
N LEU A 118 9.57 -8.72 -1.95
CA LEU A 118 8.79 -8.30 -0.78
C LEU A 118 9.34 -6.99 -0.20
N ALA A 119 10.65 -6.85 -0.03
CA ALA A 119 11.25 -5.60 0.45
C ALA A 119 11.04 -4.45 -0.53
N PHE A 120 11.03 -4.71 -1.84
CA PHE A 120 10.70 -3.70 -2.84
C PHE A 120 9.31 -3.13 -2.60
N ILE A 121 8.28 -3.99 -2.50
CA ILE A 121 6.91 -3.50 -2.39
C ILE A 121 6.50 -3.08 -0.96
N LEU A 122 7.08 -3.67 0.09
CA LEU A 122 6.70 -3.39 1.49
C LEU A 122 7.61 -2.38 2.18
N VAL A 123 8.76 -2.02 1.58
CA VAL A 123 9.68 -1.04 2.17
C VAL A 123 10.02 0.04 1.16
N LEU A 124 10.54 -0.33 -0.01
CA LEU A 124 11.01 0.66 -0.97
C LEU A 124 9.87 1.51 -1.54
N VAL A 125 8.75 0.89 -1.95
CA VAL A 125 7.59 1.62 -2.47
C VAL A 125 6.97 2.55 -1.43
N PRO A 126 6.73 2.13 -0.17
CA PRO A 126 6.33 3.03 0.92
C PRO A 126 7.29 4.20 1.16
N VAL A 127 8.60 3.95 1.16
CA VAL A 127 9.61 5.01 1.34
C VAL A 127 9.58 6.00 0.17
N ILE A 128 9.39 5.51 -1.05
CA ILE A 128 9.20 6.40 -2.20
C ILE A 128 7.91 7.20 -2.00
N ALA A 129 6.77 6.54 -1.74
CA ALA A 129 5.49 7.21 -1.53
C ALA A 129 5.52 8.28 -0.42
N SER A 130 6.22 8.04 0.69
CA SER A 130 6.39 9.03 1.76
C SER A 130 7.27 10.21 1.33
N ALA A 131 8.35 9.97 0.59
CA ALA A 131 9.16 11.04 0.01
C ALA A 131 8.35 11.88 -0.99
N LEU A 132 7.41 11.26 -1.72
CA LEU A 132 6.50 11.96 -2.63
C LEU A 132 5.51 12.86 -1.91
N LEU A 133 4.93 12.38 -0.81
CA LEU A 133 4.06 13.21 0.01
C LEU A 133 4.83 14.40 0.60
N ALA A 134 6.05 14.19 1.11
CA ALA A 134 6.88 15.29 1.60
C ALA A 134 7.18 16.33 0.52
N PHE A 135 7.50 15.89 -0.71
CA PHE A 135 7.74 16.79 -1.83
C PHE A 135 6.49 17.57 -2.22
N SER A 136 5.34 16.90 -2.23
CA SER A 136 4.03 17.50 -2.49
C SER A 136 3.66 18.56 -1.45
N ASP A 137 3.81 18.24 -0.16
CA ASP A 137 3.52 19.17 0.93
C ASP A 137 4.49 20.36 0.94
N PHE A 138 5.74 20.14 0.52
CA PHE A 138 6.71 21.22 0.34
C PHE A 138 6.27 22.20 -0.78
N ILE A 139 5.72 21.69 -1.89
CA ILE A 139 5.16 22.55 -2.94
C ILE A 139 3.95 23.33 -2.43
N VAL A 140 3.04 22.67 -1.70
CA VAL A 140 1.87 23.32 -1.10
C VAL A 140 2.31 24.44 -0.15
N TRP A 141 3.33 24.20 0.67
CA TRP A 141 3.90 25.23 1.55
C TRP A 141 4.53 26.39 0.79
N LEU A 142 5.28 26.11 -0.27
CA LEU A 142 5.87 27.14 -1.12
C LEU A 142 4.77 28.00 -1.75
N MET A 143 3.75 27.37 -2.33
CA MET A 143 2.61 28.09 -2.91
C MET A 143 1.85 28.88 -1.84
N ALA A 144 1.61 28.30 -0.67
CA ALA A 144 0.97 29.03 0.42
C ALA A 144 1.77 30.28 0.83
N SER A 145 3.09 30.17 0.95
CA SER A 145 3.94 31.32 1.31
C SER A 145 3.92 32.47 0.31
N MET A 146 3.60 32.19 -0.97
CA MET A 146 3.55 33.19 -2.03
C MET A 146 2.16 33.81 -2.22
N TRP A 147 1.09 33.05 -1.96
CA TRP A 147 -0.27 33.41 -2.37
C TRP A 147 -1.25 33.60 -1.20
N LEU A 148 -0.98 33.06 0.00
CA LEU A 148 -1.87 33.16 1.16
C LEU A 148 -1.45 34.30 2.12
N PRO A 149 -2.40 35.09 2.66
CA PRO A 149 -2.14 36.00 3.77
C PRO A 149 -1.64 35.26 5.02
N ALA A 150 -0.78 35.91 5.80
CA ALA A 150 -0.18 35.34 7.01
C ALA A 150 -1.21 34.82 8.03
N ASP A 151 -2.35 35.51 8.16
CA ASP A 151 -3.44 35.13 9.08
C ASP A 151 -4.09 33.80 8.67
N MET A 152 -4.23 33.55 7.37
CA MET A 152 -4.75 32.27 6.85
C MET A 152 -3.74 31.14 7.01
N MET A 153 -2.44 31.44 6.82
CA MET A 153 -1.38 30.45 7.07
C MET A 153 -1.33 30.02 8.54
N GLN A 154 -1.55 30.95 9.49
CA GLN A 154 -1.61 30.61 10.91
C GLN A 154 -2.87 29.82 11.27
N SER A 155 -4.03 30.22 10.73
CA SER A 155 -5.30 29.50 10.92
C SER A 155 -5.22 28.05 10.44
N TRP A 156 -4.67 27.83 9.25
CA TRP A 156 -4.48 26.48 8.67
C TRP A 156 -3.20 25.81 9.15
N GLN A 157 -2.48 26.43 10.07
CA GLN A 157 -1.24 25.93 10.64
C GLN A 157 -0.20 25.49 9.59
N ILE A 158 -0.17 26.13 8.41
CA ILE A 158 0.77 25.83 7.33
C ILE A 158 2.16 26.29 7.75
N SER A 159 2.93 25.38 8.34
CA SER A 159 4.28 25.63 8.85
C SER A 159 5.20 24.45 8.56
N LEU A 160 6.50 24.73 8.41
CA LEU A 160 7.50 23.71 8.14
C LEU A 160 7.56 22.61 9.23
N PRO A 161 7.45 22.93 10.54
CA PRO A 161 7.35 21.90 11.58
C PRO A 161 6.13 20.98 11.41
N ASN A 162 4.97 21.54 11.06
CA ASN A 162 3.75 20.75 10.90
C ASN A 162 3.81 19.81 9.68
N ILE A 163 4.48 20.23 8.60
CA ILE A 163 4.75 19.36 7.45
C ILE A 163 5.62 18.17 7.87
N LEU A 164 6.64 18.39 8.69
CA LEU A 164 7.50 17.30 9.18
C LEU A 164 6.73 16.33 10.09
N VAL A 165 5.83 16.85 10.93
CA VAL A 165 4.95 16.00 11.76
C VAL A 165 3.98 15.19 10.89
N HIS A 166 3.33 15.83 9.91
CA HIS A 166 2.43 15.16 8.95
C HIS A 166 3.15 14.06 8.17
N TRP A 167 4.35 14.36 7.67
CA TRP A 167 5.19 13.36 6.99
C TRP A 167 5.57 12.20 7.91
N GLY A 168 5.95 12.48 9.15
CA GLY A 168 6.25 11.44 10.14
C GLY A 168 5.07 10.55 10.47
N GLN A 169 3.87 11.14 10.62
CA GLN A 169 2.62 10.40 10.80
C GLN A 169 2.33 9.50 9.59
N PHE A 170 2.49 10.02 8.37
CA PHE A 170 2.26 9.27 7.14
C PHE A 170 3.22 8.08 6.97
N ILE A 171 4.50 8.22 7.36
CA ILE A 171 5.43 7.09 7.40
C ILE A 171 4.91 6.00 8.34
N GLY A 172 4.39 6.39 9.50
CA GLY A 172 3.73 5.48 10.44
C GLY A 172 2.56 4.75 9.79
N THR A 173 1.65 5.48 9.13
CA THR A 173 0.52 4.90 8.40
C THR A 173 0.98 3.88 7.36
N LEU A 174 1.93 4.23 6.51
CA LEU A 174 2.47 3.32 5.49
C LEU A 174 3.19 2.11 6.08
N ALA A 175 3.86 2.25 7.22
CA ALA A 175 4.49 1.13 7.92
C ALA A 175 3.43 0.13 8.43
N MET A 176 2.36 0.63 9.04
CA MET A 176 1.24 -0.23 9.49
C MET A 176 0.53 -0.90 8.31
N MET A 177 0.32 -0.16 7.21
CA MET A 177 -0.21 -0.74 5.96
C MET A 177 0.71 -1.84 5.41
N SER A 178 2.03 -1.63 5.43
CA SER A 178 2.99 -2.62 4.93
C SER A 178 2.99 -3.90 5.77
N LEU A 179 2.84 -3.78 7.10
CA LEU A 179 2.68 -4.92 8.00
C LEU A 179 1.37 -5.66 7.74
N ALA A 180 0.27 -4.94 7.50
CA ALA A 180 -1.02 -5.52 7.15
C ALA A 180 -1.00 -6.23 5.78
N LEU A 181 -0.26 -5.68 4.82
CA LEU A 181 -0.14 -6.22 3.47
C LEU A 181 0.85 -7.39 3.38
N PHE A 182 1.77 -7.56 4.33
CA PHE A 182 2.76 -8.65 4.31
C PHE A 182 2.17 -10.05 4.07
N PRO A 183 1.17 -10.53 4.84
CA PRO A 183 0.57 -11.85 4.61
C PRO A 183 -0.15 -11.94 3.26
N LEU A 184 -0.83 -10.86 2.84
CA LEU A 184 -1.48 -10.78 1.53
C LEU A 184 -0.47 -10.83 0.39
N ALA A 185 0.68 -10.19 0.56
CA ALA A 185 1.77 -10.19 -0.41
C ALA A 185 2.29 -11.61 -0.62
N CYS A 186 2.61 -12.31 0.49
CA CYS A 186 3.10 -13.67 0.44
C CYS A 186 2.08 -14.63 -0.18
N GLY A 187 0.79 -14.50 0.17
CA GLY A 187 -0.29 -15.28 -0.44
C GLY A 187 -0.43 -15.04 -1.94
N LEU A 188 -0.40 -13.79 -2.38
CA LEU A 188 -0.45 -13.44 -3.80
C LEU A 188 0.78 -13.94 -4.57
N LEU A 189 1.97 -13.91 -3.97
CA LEU A 189 3.18 -14.49 -4.58
C LEU A 189 3.03 -16.00 -4.80
N VAL A 190 2.52 -16.73 -3.82
CA VAL A 190 2.20 -18.17 -3.95
C VAL A 190 1.22 -18.40 -5.11
N VAL A 191 0.09 -17.70 -5.12
CA VAL A 191 -0.94 -17.89 -6.15
C VAL A 191 -0.45 -17.46 -7.54
N SER A 192 0.45 -16.47 -7.62
CA SER A 192 1.05 -16.03 -8.90
C SER A 192 1.93 -17.08 -9.55
N GLN A 193 2.48 -18.01 -8.77
CA GLN A 193 3.26 -19.12 -9.28
C GLN A 193 2.39 -20.27 -9.79
N LEU A 194 1.16 -20.40 -9.27
CA LEU A 194 0.23 -21.51 -9.54
C LEU A 194 -0.78 -21.19 -10.64
N THR A 195 -1.13 -19.92 -10.83
CA THR A 195 -2.25 -19.52 -11.69
C THR A 195 -1.84 -18.46 -12.69
N ARG A 196 -2.52 -18.44 -13.86
CA ARG A 196 -2.31 -17.39 -14.87
C ARG A 196 -2.91 -16.05 -14.44
N TYR A 197 -4.02 -16.05 -13.70
CA TYR A 197 -4.71 -14.83 -13.25
C TYR A 197 -4.79 -14.77 -11.72
N PRO A 198 -3.67 -14.50 -11.02
CA PRO A 198 -3.59 -14.63 -9.57
C PRO A 198 -4.56 -13.74 -8.81
N LEU A 199 -4.71 -12.48 -9.21
CA LEU A 199 -5.65 -11.56 -8.58
C LEU A 199 -7.09 -12.09 -8.68
N LEU A 200 -7.52 -12.51 -9.88
CA LEU A 200 -8.84 -13.08 -10.12
C LEU A 200 -9.06 -14.35 -9.29
N SER A 201 -8.06 -15.23 -9.23
CA SER A 201 -8.12 -16.46 -8.45
C SER A 201 -8.30 -16.19 -6.95
N VAL A 202 -7.57 -15.22 -6.40
CA VAL A 202 -7.71 -14.83 -4.99
C VAL A 202 -9.07 -14.20 -4.72
N MET A 203 -9.54 -13.30 -5.59
CA MET A 203 -10.87 -12.70 -5.45
C MET A 203 -11.97 -13.77 -5.45
N PHE A 204 -11.91 -14.72 -6.37
CA PHE A 204 -12.87 -15.82 -6.43
C PHE A 204 -12.78 -16.72 -5.19
N ALA A 205 -11.57 -17.05 -4.73
CA ALA A 205 -11.36 -17.83 -3.52
C ALA A 205 -11.92 -17.13 -2.28
N ILE A 206 -11.72 -15.83 -2.12
CA ILE A 206 -12.28 -15.04 -1.00
C ILE A 206 -13.81 -15.11 -0.98
N ILE A 207 -14.45 -14.97 -2.14
CA ILE A 207 -15.91 -15.04 -2.26
C ILE A 207 -16.42 -16.44 -1.88
N LEU A 208 -15.79 -17.50 -2.42
CA LEU A 208 -16.17 -18.87 -2.10
C LEU A 208 -15.98 -19.21 -0.61
N ILE A 209 -14.87 -18.78 -0.01
CA ILE A 209 -14.60 -18.98 1.42
C ILE A 209 -15.67 -18.28 2.25
N LYS A 210 -16.06 -17.04 1.91
CA LYS A 210 -17.13 -16.33 2.61
C LYS A 210 -18.47 -17.07 2.56
N ILE A 211 -18.85 -17.58 1.39
CA ILE A 211 -20.08 -18.36 1.22
C ILE A 211 -20.01 -19.64 2.05
N ALA A 212 -18.88 -20.35 2.02
CA ALA A 212 -18.69 -21.57 2.81
C ALA A 212 -18.75 -21.30 4.32
N LEU A 213 -18.11 -20.24 4.80
CA LEU A 213 -18.17 -19.84 6.21
C LEU A 213 -19.59 -19.52 6.67
N PHE A 214 -20.37 -18.84 5.82
CA PHE A 214 -21.79 -18.57 6.09
C PHE A 214 -22.61 -19.87 6.17
N GLN A 215 -22.37 -20.82 5.25
CA GLN A 215 -23.08 -22.11 5.26
C GLN A 215 -22.74 -22.97 6.49
N ILE A 216 -21.48 -22.97 6.95
CA ILE A 216 -21.03 -23.78 8.09
C ILE A 216 -21.52 -23.19 9.42
N THR A 217 -21.43 -21.87 9.56
CA THR A 217 -21.64 -21.21 10.86
C THR A 217 -23.11 -20.79 11.05
N GLY A 218 -23.87 -20.66 9.97
CA GLY A 218 -25.23 -20.09 9.99
C GLY A 218 -25.28 -18.58 10.30
N ASN A 219 -24.17 -18.00 10.76
CA ASN A 219 -24.00 -16.60 11.14
C ASN A 219 -22.92 -15.93 10.27
N GLY A 220 -23.07 -14.63 10.02
CA GLY A 220 -22.15 -13.83 9.19
C GLY A 220 -20.86 -13.39 9.88
N GLU A 221 -20.66 -13.71 11.16
CA GLU A 221 -19.57 -13.17 12.00
C GLU A 221 -18.17 -13.60 11.54
N LEU A 222 -17.97 -14.89 11.22
CA LEU A 222 -16.67 -15.34 10.70
C LEU A 222 -16.37 -14.74 9.32
N GLY A 223 -17.42 -14.54 8.52
CA GLY A 223 -17.32 -13.84 7.24
C GLY A 223 -16.94 -12.36 7.41
N SER A 224 -17.46 -11.68 8.45
CA SER A 224 -17.15 -10.28 8.73
C SER A 224 -15.70 -10.13 9.22
N GLN A 225 -15.25 -11.00 10.12
CA GLN A 225 -13.86 -11.07 10.58
C GLN A 225 -12.88 -11.35 9.43
N PHE A 226 -13.26 -12.23 8.50
CA PHE A 226 -12.46 -12.48 7.31
C PHE A 226 -12.40 -11.26 6.37
N SER A 227 -13.46 -10.44 6.28
CA SER A 227 -13.35 -9.13 5.60
C SER A 227 -12.45 -8.16 6.31
N ALA A 228 -12.52 -8.09 7.63
CA ALA A 228 -11.67 -7.20 8.40
C ALA A 228 -10.18 -7.51 8.15
N PHE A 229 -9.82 -8.79 7.95
CA PHE A 229 -8.45 -9.19 7.61
C PHE A 229 -7.92 -8.53 6.33
N TYR A 230 -8.65 -8.63 5.21
CA TYR A 230 -8.17 -8.07 3.94
C TYR A 230 -8.50 -6.58 3.78
N GLY A 231 -9.45 -6.06 4.56
CA GLY A 231 -9.80 -4.64 4.63
C GLY A 231 -8.83 -3.81 5.46
N LEU A 232 -8.09 -4.44 6.38
CA LEU A 232 -7.20 -3.77 7.33
C LEU A 232 -6.25 -2.73 6.71
N PRO A 233 -5.56 -2.98 5.58
CA PRO A 233 -4.70 -1.96 4.97
C PRO A 233 -5.45 -0.70 4.54
N VAL A 234 -6.71 -0.84 4.11
CA VAL A 234 -7.58 0.28 3.73
C VAL A 234 -8.08 0.98 5.00
N ASP A 235 -8.50 0.23 6.01
CA ASP A 235 -8.98 0.80 7.28
C ASP A 235 -7.87 1.62 7.98
N VAL A 236 -6.63 1.12 7.95
CA VAL A 236 -5.45 1.85 8.45
C VAL A 236 -5.23 3.17 7.72
N LEU A 237 -5.42 3.20 6.39
CA LEU A 237 -5.29 4.42 5.58
C LEU A 237 -6.39 5.45 5.87
N MET A 238 -7.61 4.98 6.12
CA MET A 238 -8.77 5.85 6.34
C MET A 238 -8.87 6.34 7.79
N SER A 239 -8.17 5.69 8.71
CA SER A 239 -8.20 6.02 10.13
C SER A 239 -7.44 7.30 10.49
N GLU A 240 -7.87 7.97 11.57
CA GLU A 240 -7.12 9.09 12.14
C GLU A 240 -5.82 8.64 12.82
N SER A 241 -5.79 7.42 13.34
CA SER A 241 -4.64 6.86 14.05
C SER A 241 -4.35 5.43 13.60
N ALA A 242 -3.49 5.32 12.58
CA ALA A 242 -3.09 4.06 11.95
C ALA A 242 -2.65 2.97 12.95
N LEU A 243 -1.92 3.38 14.00
CA LEU A 243 -1.42 2.46 15.02
C LEU A 243 -2.56 1.86 15.85
N ASN A 244 -3.53 2.67 16.28
CA ASN A 244 -4.65 2.19 17.08
C ASN A 244 -5.51 1.25 16.25
N THR A 245 -5.86 1.62 15.02
CA THR A 245 -6.66 0.76 14.14
C THR A 245 -5.99 -0.58 13.86
N TYR A 246 -4.66 -0.60 13.69
CA TYR A 246 -3.93 -1.86 13.56
C TYR A 246 -3.99 -2.69 14.85
N LEU A 247 -3.79 -2.08 16.03
CA LEU A 247 -3.82 -2.78 17.31
C LEU A 247 -5.21 -3.24 17.75
N ASP A 248 -6.26 -2.49 17.36
CA ASP A 248 -7.67 -2.79 17.67
C ASP A 248 -8.14 -4.09 17.01
N PHE A 249 -7.50 -4.49 15.89
CA PHE A 249 -7.71 -5.81 15.30
C PHE A 249 -7.30 -6.96 16.24
N GLY A 250 -6.46 -6.67 17.23
CA GLY A 250 -6.06 -7.59 18.29
C GLY A 250 -4.65 -8.14 18.09
N TRP A 251 -3.87 -8.12 19.17
CA TRP A 251 -2.48 -8.58 19.20
C TRP A 251 -2.30 -10.03 18.71
N PHE A 252 -3.17 -10.94 19.16
CA PHE A 252 -3.12 -12.34 18.75
C PHE A 252 -3.45 -12.52 17.28
N ALA A 253 -4.42 -11.76 16.77
CA ALA A 253 -4.85 -11.86 15.39
C ALA A 253 -3.75 -11.34 14.45
N ASN A 254 -3.15 -10.18 14.75
CA ASN A 254 -1.99 -9.64 14.04
C ASN A 254 -0.77 -10.59 14.09
N GLY A 255 -0.46 -11.15 15.26
CA GLY A 255 0.61 -12.12 15.41
C GLY A 255 0.37 -13.37 14.54
N GLY A 256 -0.85 -13.90 14.55
CA GLY A 256 -1.27 -15.00 13.68
C GLY A 256 -1.14 -14.66 12.19
N MET A 257 -1.52 -13.44 11.79
CA MET A 257 -1.36 -12.97 10.42
C MET A 257 0.10 -12.99 9.98
N LEU A 258 1.00 -12.43 10.81
CA LEU A 258 2.42 -12.34 10.49
C LEU A 258 3.07 -13.72 10.42
N LEU A 259 2.75 -14.62 11.36
CA LEU A 259 3.21 -16.00 11.34
C LEU A 259 2.70 -16.75 10.09
N GLY A 260 1.43 -16.55 9.73
CA GLY A 260 0.86 -17.07 8.48
C GLY A 260 1.59 -16.53 7.24
N GLY A 261 1.91 -15.23 7.23
CA GLY A 261 2.72 -14.61 6.17
C GLY A 261 4.11 -15.23 6.04
N VAL A 262 4.80 -15.50 7.16
CA VAL A 262 6.08 -16.21 7.15
C VAL A 262 5.93 -17.63 6.58
N GLY A 263 4.89 -18.36 6.97
CA GLY A 263 4.59 -19.67 6.39
C GLY A 263 4.39 -19.61 4.87
N LEU A 264 3.60 -18.63 4.39
CA LEU A 264 3.37 -18.41 2.96
C LEU A 264 4.65 -18.01 2.20
N PHE A 265 5.54 -17.24 2.84
CA PHE A 265 6.86 -16.93 2.27
C PHE A 265 7.68 -18.20 2.04
N TRP A 266 7.72 -19.11 3.02
CA TRP A 266 8.39 -20.41 2.87
C TRP A 266 7.78 -21.25 1.75
N VAL A 267 6.44 -21.29 1.67
CA VAL A 267 5.74 -21.99 0.59
C VAL A 267 6.09 -21.39 -0.78
N SER A 268 6.16 -20.07 -0.90
CA SER A 268 6.54 -19.42 -2.16
C SER A 268 7.97 -19.76 -2.59
N CYS A 269 8.91 -19.83 -1.63
CA CYS A 269 10.28 -20.26 -1.89
C CYS A 269 10.34 -21.72 -2.33
N TRP A 270 9.60 -22.59 -1.65
CA TRP A 270 9.53 -24.01 -1.97
C TRP A 270 8.92 -24.27 -3.36
N LEU A 271 7.85 -23.56 -3.72
CA LEU A 271 7.23 -23.64 -5.05
C LEU A 271 8.19 -23.17 -6.16
N ARG A 272 8.93 -22.08 -5.92
CA ARG A 272 9.94 -21.57 -6.85
C ARG A 272 11.02 -22.62 -7.13
N GLY A 273 11.45 -23.35 -6.10
CA GLY A 273 12.43 -24.42 -6.25
C GLY A 273 11.92 -25.64 -7.03
N ARG A 274 10.62 -25.92 -7.02
CA ARG A 274 10.02 -27.12 -7.65
C ARG A 274 9.71 -27.01 -9.14
N ASP A 275 9.67 -25.81 -9.72
CA ASP A 275 9.42 -25.62 -11.16
C ASP A 275 10.45 -26.34 -12.07
N ASP A 276 11.56 -26.86 -11.51
CA ASP A 276 12.54 -27.70 -12.22
C ASP A 276 12.05 -29.12 -12.51
N ALA A 277 11.23 -29.71 -11.63
CA ALA A 277 10.91 -31.13 -11.69
C ALA A 277 9.91 -31.48 -12.82
N THR A 278 9.14 -30.49 -13.29
CA THR A 278 8.08 -30.68 -14.29
C THR A 278 8.53 -30.38 -15.72
N LYS A 279 9.72 -29.79 -15.92
CA LYS A 279 10.29 -29.51 -17.26
C LYS A 279 11.46 -30.41 -17.64
N ALA A 280 11.84 -31.35 -16.77
CA ALA A 280 12.89 -32.35 -17.02
C ALA A 280 12.35 -33.69 -17.57
N VAL A 281 11.13 -33.69 -18.12
CA VAL A 281 10.50 -34.84 -18.80
C VAL A 281 10.12 -34.45 -20.22
#